data_AF-A0A4S2RHH4-F1
#
_entry.id   AF-A0A4S2RHH4-F1
#
_cell.length_a   1.000
_cell.length_b   1.000
_cell.length_c   1.000
_cell.angle_alpha   90.00
_cell.angle_beta   90.00
_cell.angle_gamma   90.00
#
_symmetry.space_group_name_H-M   'P 1'
#
loop_
_entity.id
_entity.type
_entity.pdbx_description
1 polymer ?
#
loop_
_entity_poly.entity_id
_entity_poly.type
_entity_poly.pdbx_seq_one_letter_code
_entity_poly.pdbx_strand_id
1 'polypeptide(L)'
;MPDYSSDGASDHSPGGAPGGGHRASLWLWSLLGLFAACVPCALLVVEKLGSALSPVPLVLAVLAALAGYVLAVRAVVGERFAQRPRRSRILVWSAAGVLFFGSVAVLLVFRPPPPPLTRMSGARDVAVAGFAAQGGRQDRQVLNDVAATFAHDMAVRTPTATAVRSYAGEASLPLAQLADTHRGALERKTARFADETNAEIVVGGLVSDDQAGQTTLRPAVYVRADQIPDSPELTGWFLGAPVLVARGLESARARAQLTSELTRRIGALAQFVDALDTWRNGSPTEAGRILDGLLDAERLDGAGGFVPPDLVRLFHGHVLEDQASGESGPGREKLLTAARGDYLAIGRDSPAGRRAALSLQGNAYRRALGPTHSCKPGTVRATDLAQVSKALRVLSADPGMSELGRIKATVNLAQVEQCRITAGLVKDDGTVERAVATVRAARDLTGSADLRAFAESIAAVSAAGRGDLAAAVDRIRDAIAHGREPVQRAVWHGLLASWSLARCDLAAGRTAQQDALTQLAAAERAGRAQSELVHQYEQAFATELRRAEERCGTSR
;
A
#
# COMPACT_ATOMS: atom_id res chain seq x y z
N MET A 1 -15.36 -51.81 -103.84
CA MET A 1 -14.14 -52.60 -104.11
C MET A 1 -12.98 -51.94 -103.37
N PRO A 2 -12.19 -52.64 -102.54
CA PRO A 2 -12.43 -53.79 -101.63
C PRO A 2 -12.50 -53.32 -100.14
N ASP A 3 -13.24 -53.96 -99.21
CA ASP A 3 -12.93 -55.14 -98.34
C ASP A 3 -11.66 -54.97 -97.46
N TYR A 4 -11.59 -55.29 -96.15
CA TYR A 4 -12.45 -55.95 -95.15
C TYR A 4 -11.83 -55.72 -93.73
N SER A 5 -12.67 -55.64 -92.67
CA SER A 5 -12.42 -56.08 -91.26
C SER A 5 -11.28 -55.47 -90.41
N SER A 6 -11.32 -55.37 -89.08
CA SER A 6 -12.13 -55.94 -87.99
C SER A 6 -12.01 -55.09 -86.71
N ASP A 7 -12.97 -55.28 -85.80
CA ASP A 7 -13.14 -54.75 -84.44
C ASP A 7 -11.89 -54.49 -83.58
N GLY A 8 -11.99 -53.49 -82.70
CA GLY A 8 -11.06 -53.32 -81.57
C GLY A 8 -11.17 -51.99 -80.81
N ALA A 9 -12.12 -51.91 -79.88
CA ALA A 9 -12.13 -51.19 -78.60
C ALA A 9 -11.47 -49.79 -78.49
N SER A 10 -12.36 -48.79 -78.36
CA SER A 10 -12.43 -47.78 -77.28
C SER A 10 -11.14 -47.24 -76.68
N ASP A 11 -10.87 -45.96 -76.95
CA ASP A 11 -10.18 -45.09 -76.00
C ASP A 11 -10.58 -43.61 -76.21
N HIS A 12 -10.44 -42.83 -75.12
CA HIS A 12 -10.47 -41.36 -74.99
C HIS A 12 -11.60 -40.74 -74.13
N SER A 13 -11.24 -40.61 -72.85
CA SER A 13 -11.47 -39.45 -71.96
C SER A 13 -11.25 -38.08 -72.66
N PRO A 14 -11.65 -36.90 -72.12
CA PRO A 14 -11.87 -36.60 -70.70
C PRO A 14 -13.05 -35.66 -70.35
N GLY A 15 -13.41 -35.64 -69.06
CA GLY A 15 -14.28 -34.62 -68.48
C GLY A 15 -14.42 -34.84 -66.98
N GLY A 16 -13.54 -34.21 -66.19
CA GLY A 16 -13.51 -34.33 -64.74
C GLY A 16 -14.77 -33.78 -64.07
N ALA A 17 -15.27 -34.51 -63.06
CA ALA A 17 -16.26 -34.02 -62.11
C ALA A 17 -15.58 -33.73 -60.75
N PRO A 18 -15.55 -32.47 -60.29
CA PRO A 18 -14.99 -32.07 -59.00
C PRO A 18 -16.06 -32.20 -57.91
N GLY A 19 -15.96 -33.19 -57.02
CA GLY A 19 -17.03 -33.37 -56.01
C GLY A 19 -16.63 -33.95 -54.65
N GLY A 20 -15.58 -34.78 -54.58
CA GLY A 20 -15.24 -35.50 -53.34
C GLY A 20 -14.41 -34.71 -52.32
N GLY A 21 -13.43 -33.93 -52.80
CA GLY A 21 -12.42 -33.30 -51.94
C GLY A 21 -12.92 -32.08 -51.14
N HIS A 22 -13.81 -31.28 -51.74
CA HIS A 22 -14.31 -30.04 -51.12
C HIS A 22 -15.35 -30.28 -50.02
N ARG A 23 -16.24 -31.29 -50.18
CA ARG A 23 -17.21 -31.66 -49.13
C ARG A 23 -16.51 -32.25 -47.89
N ALA A 24 -15.45 -33.03 -48.09
CA ALA A 24 -14.67 -33.61 -46.99
C ALA A 24 -13.83 -32.56 -46.25
N SER A 25 -13.29 -31.53 -46.93
CA SER A 25 -12.58 -30.44 -46.26
C SER A 25 -13.53 -29.54 -45.48
N LEU A 26 -14.68 -29.16 -46.06
CA LEU A 26 -15.70 -28.37 -45.36
C LEU A 26 -16.18 -29.09 -44.10
N TRP A 27 -16.48 -30.39 -44.17
CA TRP A 27 -16.95 -31.16 -43.02
C TRP A 27 -15.90 -31.32 -41.91
N LEU A 28 -14.61 -31.43 -42.26
CA LEU A 28 -13.49 -31.46 -41.30
C LEU A 28 -13.32 -30.11 -40.59
N TRP A 29 -13.43 -29.00 -41.32
CA TRP A 29 -13.41 -27.66 -40.76
C TRP A 29 -14.67 -27.38 -39.92
N SER A 30 -15.82 -27.93 -40.29
CA SER A 30 -17.05 -27.86 -39.49
C SER A 30 -16.95 -28.66 -38.19
N LEU A 31 -16.33 -29.85 -38.20
CA LEU A 31 -16.10 -30.63 -36.98
C LEU A 31 -15.05 -29.99 -36.07
N LEU A 32 -13.95 -29.47 -36.64
CA LEU A 32 -12.97 -28.68 -35.89
C LEU A 32 -13.60 -27.40 -35.33
N GLY A 33 -14.49 -26.74 -36.07
CA GLY A 33 -15.26 -25.59 -35.62
C GLY A 33 -16.27 -25.94 -34.53
N LEU A 34 -16.97 -27.06 -34.65
CA LEU A 34 -17.92 -27.57 -33.65
C LEU A 34 -17.20 -27.95 -32.36
N PHE A 35 -16.04 -28.62 -32.44
CA PHE A 35 -15.22 -28.93 -31.28
C PHE A 35 -14.56 -27.68 -30.67
N ALA A 36 -14.13 -26.72 -31.49
CA ALA A 36 -13.63 -25.42 -31.03
C ALA A 36 -14.71 -24.56 -30.38
N ALA A 37 -16.00 -24.82 -30.64
CA ALA A 37 -17.13 -24.19 -29.96
C ALA A 37 -17.58 -24.96 -28.70
N CYS A 38 -17.63 -26.29 -28.76
CA CYS A 38 -18.09 -27.13 -27.66
C CYS A 38 -17.12 -27.19 -26.47
N VAL A 39 -15.80 -27.13 -26.69
CA VAL A 39 -14.81 -27.14 -25.60
C VAL A 39 -14.89 -25.87 -24.73
N PRO A 40 -14.94 -24.64 -25.30
CA PRO A 40 -15.23 -23.43 -24.54
C PRO A 40 -16.59 -23.48 -23.85
N CYS A 41 -17.64 -23.98 -24.50
CA CYS A 41 -18.97 -24.09 -23.87
C CYS A 41 -18.98 -25.08 -22.69
N ALA A 42 -18.33 -26.24 -22.80
CA ALA A 42 -18.22 -27.20 -21.71
C ALA A 42 -17.39 -26.65 -20.54
N LEU A 43 -16.30 -25.93 -20.84
CA LEU A 43 -15.49 -25.27 -19.82
C LEU A 43 -16.23 -24.08 -19.17
N LEU A 44 -17.03 -23.32 -19.92
CA LEU A 44 -17.92 -22.26 -19.40
C LEU A 44 -19.05 -22.81 -18.52
N VAL A 45 -19.57 -24.01 -18.81
CA VAL A 45 -20.58 -24.68 -17.96
C VAL A 45 -19.97 -25.17 -16.65
N VAL A 46 -18.74 -25.72 -16.69
CA VAL A 46 -17.97 -26.10 -15.49
C VAL A 46 -17.62 -24.85 -14.66
N GLU A 47 -17.37 -23.71 -15.29
CA GLU A 47 -17.13 -22.43 -14.62
C GLU A 47 -18.40 -21.84 -13.99
N LYS A 48 -19.55 -21.87 -14.68
CA LYS A 48 -20.83 -21.41 -14.13
C LYS A 48 -21.36 -22.27 -12.98
N LEU A 49 -21.01 -23.55 -12.95
CA LEU A 49 -21.34 -24.46 -11.85
C LEU A 49 -20.28 -24.47 -10.73
N GLY A 50 -19.12 -23.83 -10.94
CA GLY A 50 -17.92 -24.07 -10.15
C GLY A 50 -17.09 -22.83 -9.84
N SER A 51 -17.75 -21.72 -9.47
CA SER A 51 -17.10 -20.45 -9.03
C SER A 51 -16.20 -20.58 -7.77
N ALA A 52 -15.89 -21.79 -7.32
CA ALA A 52 -15.07 -22.10 -6.14
C ALA A 52 -14.02 -23.21 -6.34
N LEU A 53 -13.70 -23.62 -7.57
CA LEU A 53 -12.69 -24.67 -7.78
C LEU A 53 -11.28 -24.15 -7.47
N SER A 54 -10.59 -24.82 -6.54
CA SER A 54 -9.19 -24.55 -6.20
C SER A 54 -8.26 -24.81 -7.42
N PRO A 55 -6.98 -24.38 -7.39
CA PRO A 55 -6.08 -24.50 -8.55
C PRO A 55 -5.90 -25.94 -9.04
N VAL A 56 -6.01 -26.92 -8.15
CA VAL A 56 -5.76 -28.34 -8.41
C VAL A 56 -6.84 -29.00 -9.29
N PRO A 57 -8.15 -28.96 -8.96
CA PRO A 57 -9.19 -29.50 -9.83
C PRO A 57 -9.30 -28.77 -11.17
N LEU A 58 -8.93 -27.48 -11.23
CA LEU A 58 -8.81 -26.78 -12.51
C LEU A 58 -7.71 -27.39 -13.38
N VAL A 59 -6.51 -27.61 -12.83
CA VAL A 59 -5.41 -28.24 -13.55
C VAL A 59 -5.81 -29.65 -14.00
N LEU A 60 -6.50 -30.41 -13.15
CA LEU A 60 -7.01 -31.74 -13.51
C LEU A 60 -8.06 -31.68 -14.64
N ALA A 61 -8.96 -30.69 -14.63
CA ALA A 61 -9.93 -30.49 -15.70
C ALA A 61 -9.25 -30.10 -17.03
N VAL A 62 -8.25 -29.23 -16.98
CA VAL A 62 -7.44 -28.84 -18.16
C VAL A 62 -6.65 -30.05 -18.68
N LEU A 63 -6.06 -30.87 -17.81
CA LEU A 63 -5.34 -32.09 -18.18
C LEU A 63 -6.28 -33.15 -18.77
N ALA A 64 -7.47 -33.32 -18.20
CA ALA A 64 -8.49 -34.24 -18.73
C ALA A 64 -8.98 -33.77 -20.11
N ALA A 65 -9.20 -32.47 -20.28
CA ALA A 65 -9.54 -31.86 -21.56
C ALA A 65 -8.40 -32.04 -22.58
N LEU A 66 -7.13 -31.86 -22.16
CA LEU A 66 -5.96 -32.09 -23.01
C LEU A 66 -5.83 -33.56 -23.42
N ALA A 67 -6.04 -34.50 -22.50
CA ALA A 67 -5.99 -35.93 -22.78
C ALA A 67 -7.08 -36.35 -23.78
N GLY A 68 -8.32 -35.87 -23.58
CA GLY A 68 -9.42 -36.06 -24.53
C GLY A 68 -9.12 -35.43 -25.90
N TYR A 69 -8.52 -34.24 -25.91
CA TYR A 69 -8.11 -33.53 -27.12
C TYR A 69 -7.03 -34.29 -27.90
N VAL A 70 -5.99 -34.77 -27.21
CA VAL A 70 -4.90 -35.57 -27.80
C VAL A 70 -5.43 -36.88 -28.38
N LEU A 71 -6.33 -37.58 -27.68
CA LEU A 71 -6.95 -38.81 -28.18
C LEU A 71 -7.79 -38.56 -29.44
N ALA A 72 -8.60 -37.49 -29.46
CA ALA A 72 -9.41 -37.12 -30.61
C ALA A 72 -8.55 -36.75 -31.83
N VAL A 73 -7.51 -35.94 -31.64
CA VAL A 73 -6.58 -35.58 -32.73
C VAL A 73 -5.85 -36.81 -33.24
N ARG A 74 -5.46 -37.74 -32.35
CA ARG A 74 -4.75 -38.98 -32.73
C ARG A 74 -5.64 -39.92 -33.54
N ALA A 75 -6.92 -40.04 -33.22
CA ALA A 75 -7.90 -40.80 -34.00
C ALA A 75 -8.06 -40.20 -35.42
N VAL A 76 -8.24 -38.88 -35.52
CA VAL A 76 -8.40 -38.17 -36.80
C VAL A 76 -7.14 -38.27 -37.68
N VAL A 77 -5.95 -38.14 -37.08
CA VAL A 77 -4.67 -38.27 -37.79
C VAL A 77 -4.42 -39.72 -38.21
N GLY A 78 -4.79 -40.69 -37.38
CA GLY A 78 -4.66 -42.12 -37.65
C GLY A 78 -5.55 -42.60 -38.79
N GLU A 79 -6.83 -42.21 -38.81
CA GLU A 79 -7.77 -42.69 -39.82
C GLU A 79 -7.59 -42.02 -41.20
N ARG A 80 -7.26 -40.71 -41.25
CA ARG A 80 -7.29 -39.95 -42.52
C ARG A 80 -5.95 -39.40 -42.99
N PHE A 81 -4.91 -39.40 -42.14
CA PHE A 81 -3.59 -38.88 -42.48
C PHE A 81 -2.46 -39.91 -42.37
N ALA A 82 -2.77 -41.18 -42.12
CA ALA A 82 -1.78 -42.27 -42.06
C ALA A 82 -0.92 -42.36 -43.34
N GLN A 83 -1.52 -42.16 -44.51
CA GLN A 83 -0.85 -42.21 -45.82
C GLN A 83 -0.32 -40.85 -46.31
N ARG A 84 -0.52 -39.75 -45.57
CA ARG A 84 -0.07 -38.40 -45.97
C ARG A 84 1.37 -38.11 -45.50
N PRO A 85 2.11 -37.22 -46.18
CA PRO A 85 3.48 -36.87 -45.82
C PRO A 85 3.59 -36.26 -44.42
N ARG A 86 4.73 -36.50 -43.76
CA ARG A 86 5.01 -36.12 -42.35
C ARG A 86 4.75 -34.64 -42.05
N ARG A 87 5.02 -33.75 -43.01
CA ARG A 87 4.76 -32.29 -42.89
C ARG A 87 3.27 -31.95 -42.69
N SER A 88 2.36 -32.65 -43.35
CA SER A 88 0.91 -32.40 -43.20
C SER A 88 0.39 -32.85 -41.85
N ARG A 89 0.94 -33.95 -41.29
CA ARG A 89 0.60 -34.42 -39.94
C ARG A 89 1.09 -33.43 -38.88
N ILE A 90 2.30 -32.88 -39.04
CA ILE A 90 2.85 -31.87 -38.14
C ILE A 90 1.99 -30.60 -38.17
N LEU A 91 1.58 -30.13 -39.36
CA LEU A 91 0.72 -28.94 -39.51
C LEU A 91 -0.62 -29.07 -38.77
N VAL A 92 -1.27 -30.24 -38.87
CA VAL A 92 -2.53 -30.51 -38.15
C VAL A 92 -2.31 -30.52 -36.64
N TRP A 93 -1.23 -31.13 -36.16
CA TRP A 93 -0.86 -31.12 -34.74
C TRP A 93 -0.54 -29.71 -34.23
N SER A 94 0.15 -28.89 -35.01
CA SER A 94 0.44 -27.50 -34.63
C SER A 94 -0.81 -26.63 -34.61
N ALA A 95 -1.70 -26.74 -35.61
CA ALA A 95 -2.95 -26.01 -35.63
C ALA A 95 -3.86 -26.40 -34.47
N ALA A 96 -3.90 -27.69 -34.15
CA ALA A 96 -4.63 -28.23 -33.01
C ALA A 96 -4.06 -27.71 -31.67
N GLY A 97 -2.73 -27.74 -31.51
CA GLY A 97 -2.07 -27.16 -30.34
C GLY A 97 -2.39 -25.68 -30.15
N VAL A 98 -2.27 -24.88 -31.22
CA VAL A 98 -2.57 -23.44 -31.19
C VAL A 98 -4.04 -23.18 -30.81
N LEU A 99 -4.98 -23.95 -31.34
CA LEU A 99 -6.41 -23.84 -30.97
C LEU A 99 -6.63 -24.14 -29.49
N PHE A 100 -6.07 -25.24 -28.98
CA PHE A 100 -6.23 -25.62 -27.57
C PHE A 100 -5.63 -24.56 -26.63
N PHE A 101 -4.38 -24.14 -26.89
CA PHE A 101 -3.73 -23.11 -26.07
C PHE A 101 -4.43 -21.75 -26.19
N GLY A 102 -4.94 -21.40 -27.37
CA GLY A 102 -5.75 -20.20 -27.59
C GLY A 102 -7.04 -20.23 -26.77
N SER A 103 -7.77 -21.35 -26.75
CA SER A 103 -8.98 -21.50 -25.93
C SER A 103 -8.70 -21.43 -24.44
N VAL A 104 -7.60 -22.04 -23.96
CA VAL A 104 -7.19 -21.95 -22.55
C VAL A 104 -6.81 -20.51 -22.18
N ALA A 105 -6.08 -19.81 -23.05
CA ALA A 105 -5.71 -18.42 -22.83
C ALA A 105 -6.95 -17.50 -22.75
N VAL A 106 -7.92 -17.68 -23.65
CA VAL A 106 -9.22 -16.97 -23.60
C VAL A 106 -9.94 -17.24 -22.29
N LEU A 107 -9.98 -18.49 -21.81
CA LEU A 107 -10.61 -18.83 -20.53
C LEU A 107 -9.94 -18.18 -19.32
N LEU A 108 -8.61 -18.06 -19.33
CA LEU A 108 -7.88 -17.41 -18.25
C LEU A 108 -8.07 -15.89 -18.27
N VAL A 109 -8.21 -15.28 -19.45
CA VAL A 109 -8.41 -13.84 -19.62
C VAL A 109 -9.84 -13.41 -19.34
N PHE A 110 -10.85 -14.20 -19.72
CA PHE A 110 -12.27 -13.87 -19.58
C PHE A 110 -12.93 -14.41 -18.31
N ARG A 111 -12.16 -14.91 -17.36
CA ARG A 111 -12.68 -15.25 -16.03
C ARG A 111 -13.41 -14.04 -15.43
N PRO A 112 -14.66 -14.21 -14.96
CA PRO A 112 -15.32 -13.14 -14.23
C PRO A 112 -14.45 -12.77 -13.03
N PRO A 113 -14.23 -11.47 -12.77
CA PRO A 113 -13.49 -11.05 -11.59
C PRO A 113 -14.16 -11.66 -10.35
N PRO A 114 -13.37 -12.05 -9.32
CA PRO A 114 -13.96 -12.49 -8.05
C PRO A 114 -14.96 -11.43 -7.57
N PRO A 115 -16.06 -11.83 -6.91
CA PRO A 115 -17.03 -10.88 -6.40
C PRO A 115 -16.33 -9.83 -5.54
N PRO A 116 -16.72 -8.55 -5.64
CA PRO A 116 -16.09 -7.49 -4.87
C PRO A 116 -16.20 -7.82 -3.37
N LEU A 117 -15.11 -7.60 -2.64
CA LEU A 117 -15.11 -7.77 -1.19
C LEU A 117 -16.14 -6.81 -0.59
N THR A 118 -16.87 -7.29 0.41
CA THR A 118 -17.81 -6.42 1.11
C THR A 118 -17.03 -5.32 1.82
N ARG A 119 -17.46 -4.06 1.66
CA ARG A 119 -16.84 -2.93 2.35
C ARG A 119 -17.27 -2.86 3.80
N MET A 120 -16.33 -2.51 4.67
CA MET A 120 -16.59 -2.11 6.04
C MET A 120 -17.04 -0.64 6.06
N SER A 121 -17.82 -0.28 7.07
CA SER A 121 -18.43 1.04 7.22
C SER A 121 -18.44 1.51 8.66
N GLY A 122 -17.60 0.92 9.51
CA GLY A 122 -17.46 1.33 10.89
C GLY A 122 -16.67 2.64 11.01
N ALA A 123 -16.71 3.23 12.21
CA ALA A 123 -15.86 4.37 12.52
C ALA A 123 -14.38 3.94 12.67
N ARG A 124 -14.15 2.69 13.10
CA ARG A 124 -12.84 2.06 13.21
C ARG A 124 -12.91 0.66 12.60
N ASP A 125 -12.32 0.46 11.43
CA ASP A 125 -12.48 -0.78 10.65
C ASP A 125 -11.27 -1.71 10.78
N VAL A 126 -11.46 -2.90 11.36
CA VAL A 126 -10.42 -3.94 11.48
C VAL A 126 -10.77 -5.18 10.65
N ALA A 127 -9.95 -5.47 9.64
CA ALA A 127 -10.10 -6.67 8.82
C ALA A 127 -9.17 -7.79 9.29
N VAL A 128 -9.72 -8.97 9.57
CA VAL A 128 -8.93 -10.18 9.80
C VAL A 128 -8.75 -10.89 8.46
N ALA A 129 -7.56 -10.75 7.86
CA ALA A 129 -7.23 -11.35 6.56
C ALA A 129 -6.94 -12.85 6.63
N GLY A 130 -6.62 -13.37 7.82
CA GLY A 130 -6.41 -14.79 8.09
C GLY A 130 -5.00 -15.14 8.55
N PHE A 131 -4.75 -16.45 8.65
CA PHE A 131 -3.46 -17.01 9.03
C PHE A 131 -2.91 -17.88 7.90
N ALA A 132 -1.60 -17.84 7.66
CA ALA A 132 -0.95 -18.69 6.68
C ALA A 132 0.18 -19.49 7.31
N ALA A 133 0.38 -20.71 6.84
CA ALA A 133 1.55 -21.48 7.24
C ALA A 133 2.77 -21.14 6.39
N GLN A 134 3.94 -21.05 7.02
CA GLN A 134 5.23 -20.84 6.35
C GLN A 134 5.58 -22.02 5.43
N GLY A 135 5.13 -23.23 5.78
CA GLY A 135 5.18 -24.43 4.94
C GLY A 135 3.79 -25.02 4.73
N GLY A 136 3.55 -25.67 3.59
CA GLY A 136 2.23 -26.23 3.20
C GLY A 136 1.74 -27.44 4.02
N ARG A 137 2.19 -27.60 5.26
CA ARG A 137 1.82 -28.72 6.15
C ARG A 137 0.52 -28.51 6.92
N GLN A 138 0.10 -27.26 7.13
CA GLN A 138 -1.13 -26.97 7.88
C GLN A 138 -2.31 -26.80 6.92
N ASP A 139 -3.46 -27.37 7.29
CA ASP A 139 -4.68 -27.24 6.50
C ASP A 139 -5.15 -25.77 6.47
N ARG A 140 -5.36 -25.26 5.25
CA ARG A 140 -5.87 -23.90 5.01
C ARG A 140 -7.28 -23.71 5.58
N GLN A 141 -8.12 -24.74 5.54
CA GLN A 141 -9.48 -24.66 6.08
C GLN A 141 -9.43 -24.47 7.60
N VAL A 142 -8.57 -25.23 8.28
CA VAL A 142 -8.35 -25.10 9.73
C VAL A 142 -7.88 -23.69 10.10
N LEU A 143 -6.94 -23.12 9.34
CA LEU A 143 -6.46 -21.76 9.58
C LEU A 143 -7.53 -20.69 9.35
N ASN A 144 -8.39 -20.87 8.35
CA ASN A 144 -9.51 -19.98 8.09
C ASN A 144 -10.53 -20.03 9.23
N ASP A 145 -10.84 -21.22 9.75
CA ASP A 145 -11.79 -21.39 10.87
C ASP A 145 -11.27 -20.71 12.14
N VAL A 146 -9.98 -20.87 12.44
CA VAL A 146 -9.33 -20.18 13.58
C VAL A 146 -9.39 -18.66 13.41
N ALA A 147 -9.13 -18.15 12.21
CA ALA A 147 -9.22 -16.72 11.92
C ALA A 147 -10.65 -16.17 12.03
N ALA A 148 -11.64 -16.91 11.52
CA ALA A 148 -13.05 -16.54 11.63
C ALA A 148 -13.52 -16.52 13.09
N THR A 149 -13.14 -17.53 13.89
CA THR A 149 -13.45 -17.58 15.33
C THR A 149 -12.80 -16.41 16.06
N PHE A 150 -11.53 -16.12 15.77
CA PHE A 150 -10.83 -14.98 16.34
C PHE A 150 -11.50 -13.63 15.99
N ALA A 151 -11.90 -13.45 14.74
CA ALA A 151 -12.60 -12.23 14.31
C ALA A 151 -13.95 -12.06 15.04
N HIS A 152 -14.68 -13.15 15.25
CA HIS A 152 -15.93 -13.14 16.01
C HIS A 152 -15.69 -12.74 17.48
N ASP A 153 -14.72 -13.37 18.14
CA ASP A 153 -14.35 -13.04 19.52
C ASP A 153 -13.89 -11.58 19.67
N MET A 154 -13.18 -11.06 18.67
CA MET A 154 -12.75 -9.67 18.62
C MET A 154 -13.93 -8.72 18.47
N ALA A 155 -14.87 -8.98 17.55
CA ALA A 155 -16.06 -8.17 17.38
C ALA A 155 -16.89 -8.05 18.68
N VAL A 156 -16.92 -9.09 19.51
CA VAL A 156 -17.66 -9.10 20.78
C VAL A 156 -16.96 -8.29 21.89
N ARG A 157 -15.63 -8.15 21.83
CA ARG A 157 -14.80 -7.58 22.90
C ARG A 157 -14.29 -6.17 22.61
N THR A 158 -14.27 -5.75 21.35
CA THR A 158 -13.92 -4.38 20.99
C THR A 158 -15.09 -3.43 21.21
N PRO A 159 -14.84 -2.13 21.46
CA PRO A 159 -15.90 -1.14 21.55
C PRO A 159 -16.81 -1.17 20.32
N THR A 160 -18.12 -0.92 20.49
CA THR A 160 -19.12 -0.99 19.42
C THR A 160 -18.85 -0.06 18.22
N ALA A 161 -18.04 0.99 18.42
CA ALA A 161 -17.56 1.86 17.34
C ALA A 161 -16.56 1.18 16.39
N THR A 162 -15.99 0.03 16.80
CA THR A 162 -15.04 -0.75 15.99
C THR A 162 -15.78 -1.86 15.26
N ALA A 163 -15.81 -1.78 13.93
CA ALA A 163 -16.30 -2.89 13.12
C ALA A 163 -15.15 -3.87 12.88
N VAL A 164 -15.41 -5.14 13.14
CA VAL A 164 -14.45 -6.23 12.92
C VAL A 164 -15.06 -7.22 11.95
N ARG A 165 -14.31 -7.59 10.91
CA ARG A 165 -14.77 -8.57 9.92
C ARG A 165 -13.66 -9.55 9.54
N SER A 166 -14.02 -10.83 9.47
CA SER A 166 -13.17 -11.84 8.84
C SER A 166 -13.32 -11.79 7.32
N TYR A 167 -12.19 -11.83 6.63
CA TYR A 167 -12.09 -12.11 5.19
C TYR A 167 -11.30 -13.39 4.93
N ALA A 168 -11.05 -14.19 5.97
CA ALA A 168 -10.38 -15.46 5.84
C ALA A 168 -11.20 -16.39 4.94
N GLY A 169 -10.58 -16.84 3.84
CA GLY A 169 -11.26 -17.65 2.81
C GLY A 169 -11.91 -16.85 1.68
N GLU A 170 -12.23 -15.56 1.89
CA GLU A 170 -12.75 -14.66 0.85
C GLU A 170 -11.61 -14.00 0.05
N ALA A 171 -10.56 -13.54 0.75
CA ALA A 171 -9.39 -12.90 0.17
C ALA A 171 -8.11 -13.70 0.45
N SER A 172 -7.17 -13.71 -0.50
CA SER A 172 -5.91 -14.44 -0.36
C SER A 172 -4.71 -13.49 -0.38
N LEU A 173 -4.28 -13.06 0.79
CA LEU A 173 -3.01 -12.33 0.96
C LEU A 173 -1.82 -13.31 1.03
N PRO A 174 -0.65 -12.97 0.48
CA PRO A 174 0.54 -13.83 0.52
C PRO A 174 1.23 -13.74 1.89
N LEU A 175 0.51 -14.04 2.97
CA LEU A 175 0.96 -13.88 4.36
C LEU A 175 2.20 -14.72 4.70
N ALA A 176 2.53 -15.75 3.93
CA ALA A 176 3.79 -16.48 4.06
C ALA A 176 5.03 -15.55 3.92
N GLN A 177 4.92 -14.45 3.16
CA GLN A 177 5.98 -13.45 3.00
C GLN A 177 6.23 -12.64 4.28
N LEU A 178 5.43 -12.80 5.34
CA LEU A 178 5.75 -12.26 6.66
C LEU A 178 7.07 -12.82 7.21
N ALA A 179 7.48 -14.01 6.78
CA ALA A 179 8.79 -14.58 7.09
C ALA A 179 9.95 -13.89 6.35
N ASP A 180 9.67 -13.26 5.21
CA ASP A 180 10.68 -12.74 4.31
C ASP A 180 11.11 -11.32 4.71
N THR A 181 12.37 -10.98 4.40
CA THR A 181 12.90 -9.62 4.53
C THR A 181 12.33 -8.68 3.45
N HIS A 182 12.02 -9.21 2.26
CA HIS A 182 11.48 -8.45 1.13
C HIS A 182 9.98 -8.72 0.95
N ARG A 183 9.14 -7.80 1.45
CA ARG A 183 7.69 -7.98 1.51
C ARG A 183 6.91 -7.21 0.45
N GLY A 184 7.54 -6.80 -0.66
CA GLY A 184 6.93 -5.86 -1.60
C GLY A 184 5.61 -6.34 -2.22
N ALA A 185 5.47 -7.64 -2.50
CA ALA A 185 4.21 -8.18 -3.04
C ALA A 185 3.11 -8.27 -1.97
N LEU A 186 3.46 -8.65 -0.74
CA LEU A 186 2.57 -8.61 0.42
C LEU A 186 2.07 -7.18 0.67
N GLU A 187 2.96 -6.21 0.84
CA GLU A 187 2.60 -4.81 1.10
C GLU A 187 1.65 -4.24 0.03
N ARG A 188 1.94 -4.45 -1.27
CA ARG A 188 1.07 -3.97 -2.37
C ARG A 188 -0.29 -4.68 -2.42
N LYS A 189 -0.36 -5.96 -2.06
CA LYS A 189 -1.64 -6.68 -2.03
C LYS A 189 -2.45 -6.31 -0.80
N THR A 190 -1.81 -6.14 0.36
CA THR A 190 -2.46 -5.70 1.59
C THR A 190 -3.00 -4.28 1.45
N ALA A 191 -2.25 -3.35 0.85
CA ALA A 191 -2.73 -1.99 0.61
C ALA A 191 -4.02 -1.98 -0.23
N ARG A 192 -4.03 -2.70 -1.37
CA ARG A 192 -5.24 -2.84 -2.20
C ARG A 192 -6.40 -3.50 -1.47
N PHE A 193 -6.11 -4.55 -0.70
CA PHE A 193 -7.12 -5.21 0.13
C PHE A 193 -7.73 -4.25 1.16
N ALA A 194 -6.90 -3.43 1.81
CA ALA A 194 -7.35 -2.45 2.78
C ALA A 194 -8.18 -1.32 2.11
N ASP A 195 -7.82 -0.91 0.90
CA ASP A 195 -8.58 0.06 0.09
C ASP A 195 -9.92 -0.52 -0.40
N GLU A 196 -9.95 -1.80 -0.79
CA GLU A 196 -11.16 -2.50 -1.26
C GLU A 196 -12.15 -2.72 -0.12
N THR A 197 -11.67 -3.08 1.07
CA THR A 197 -12.48 -3.40 2.25
C THR A 197 -12.75 -2.21 3.16
N ASN A 198 -12.08 -1.07 2.95
CA ASN A 198 -12.04 0.07 3.87
C ASN A 198 -11.38 -0.22 5.24
N ALA A 199 -10.64 -1.32 5.40
CA ALA A 199 -9.96 -1.63 6.66
C ALA A 199 -8.86 -0.61 7.00
N GLU A 200 -8.90 -0.03 8.19
CA GLU A 200 -7.84 0.85 8.72
C GLU A 200 -6.65 0.02 9.22
N ILE A 201 -6.97 -1.12 9.86
CA ILE A 201 -6.01 -2.09 10.35
C ILE A 201 -6.34 -3.45 9.73
N VAL A 202 -5.29 -4.13 9.24
CA VAL A 202 -5.41 -5.51 8.78
C VAL A 202 -4.66 -6.42 9.74
N VAL A 203 -5.35 -7.44 10.23
CA VAL A 203 -4.81 -8.44 11.13
C VAL A 203 -4.56 -9.73 10.36
N GLY A 204 -3.37 -10.31 10.58
CA GLY A 204 -3.06 -11.64 10.06
C GLY A 204 -2.06 -12.36 10.96
N GLY A 205 -1.42 -13.38 10.40
CA GLY A 205 -0.36 -14.08 11.12
C GLY A 205 0.25 -15.20 10.31
N LEU A 206 1.40 -15.65 10.80
CA LEU A 206 2.20 -16.70 10.22
C LEU A 206 2.29 -17.87 11.18
N VAL A 207 1.93 -19.07 10.73
CA VAL A 207 2.13 -20.31 11.45
C VAL A 207 3.43 -20.95 10.98
N SER A 208 4.34 -21.21 11.91
CA SER A 208 5.66 -21.78 11.64
C SER A 208 6.05 -22.77 12.72
N ASP A 209 6.83 -23.78 12.37
CA ASP A 209 7.47 -24.64 13.37
C ASP A 209 8.80 -23.98 13.80
N ASP A 210 9.04 -23.92 15.10
CA ASP A 210 10.30 -23.40 15.65
C ASP A 210 11.45 -24.41 15.49
N GLN A 211 12.65 -24.03 15.96
CA GLN A 211 13.83 -24.91 15.86
C GLN A 211 13.70 -26.21 16.69
N ALA A 212 12.82 -26.24 17.68
CA ALA A 212 12.50 -27.43 18.46
C ALA A 212 11.38 -28.27 17.84
N GLY A 213 10.85 -27.87 16.67
CA GLY A 213 9.74 -28.51 15.98
C GLY A 213 8.37 -28.19 16.58
N GLN A 214 8.26 -27.19 17.46
CA GLN A 214 7.00 -26.75 18.04
C GLN A 214 6.28 -25.78 17.10
N THR A 215 5.00 -26.04 16.81
CA THR A 215 4.19 -25.13 16.01
C THR A 215 3.91 -23.85 16.80
N THR A 216 4.13 -22.71 16.16
CA THR A 216 3.87 -21.38 16.70
C THR A 216 3.02 -20.57 15.72
N LEU A 217 2.15 -19.70 16.25
CA LEU A 217 1.47 -18.68 15.47
C LEU A 217 2.06 -17.32 15.84
N ARG A 218 2.64 -16.64 14.87
CA ARG A 218 3.13 -15.26 15.00
C ARG A 218 2.07 -14.31 14.47
N PRO A 219 1.34 -13.58 15.33
CA PRO A 219 0.37 -12.59 14.89
C PRO A 219 1.07 -11.41 14.21
N ALA A 220 0.35 -10.75 13.32
CA ALA A 220 0.84 -9.58 12.60
C ALA A 220 -0.25 -8.54 12.44
N VAL A 221 0.14 -7.27 12.55
CA VAL A 221 -0.73 -6.10 12.41
C VAL A 221 -0.20 -5.27 11.26
N TYR A 222 -1.07 -4.90 10.34
CA TYR A 222 -0.79 -3.96 9.26
C TYR A 222 -1.55 -2.66 9.51
N VAL A 223 -0.85 -1.54 9.44
CA VAL A 223 -1.46 -0.20 9.51
C VAL A 223 -1.53 0.39 8.10
N ARG A 224 -2.74 0.79 7.67
CA ARG A 224 -2.96 1.41 6.35
C ARG A 224 -2.32 2.80 6.27
N ALA A 225 -1.85 3.16 5.08
CA ALA A 225 -1.02 4.36 4.91
C ALA A 225 -1.77 5.70 5.10
N ASP A 226 -3.03 5.74 4.70
CA ASP A 226 -3.88 6.93 4.83
C ASP A 226 -4.30 7.24 6.27
N GLN A 227 -4.04 6.32 7.21
CA GLN A 227 -4.29 6.53 8.63
C GLN A 227 -3.32 7.57 9.19
N ILE A 228 -2.13 7.66 8.59
CA ILE A 228 -1.04 8.53 9.05
C ILE A 228 -0.28 9.07 7.83
N PRO A 229 -0.92 9.96 7.04
CA PRO A 229 -0.37 10.43 5.77
C PRO A 229 1.00 11.11 5.93
N ASP A 230 1.23 11.77 7.06
CA ASP A 230 2.45 12.54 7.33
C ASP A 230 3.63 11.68 7.83
N SER A 231 3.35 10.46 8.29
CA SER A 231 4.35 9.55 8.87
C SER A 231 4.25 8.14 8.26
N PRO A 232 4.48 7.99 6.95
CA PRO A 232 4.35 6.71 6.24
C PRO A 232 5.28 5.62 6.76
N GLU A 233 6.34 5.97 7.49
CA GLU A 233 7.19 5.02 8.21
C GLU A 233 6.45 4.24 9.30
N LEU A 234 5.29 4.71 9.76
CA LEU A 234 4.42 4.02 10.73
C LEU A 234 3.55 2.92 10.08
N THR A 235 3.57 2.82 8.76
CA THR A 235 2.62 2.02 7.98
C THR A 235 3.23 0.67 7.59
N GLY A 236 2.38 -0.30 7.23
CA GLY A 236 2.82 -1.64 6.81
C GLY A 236 2.78 -2.68 7.93
N TRP A 237 3.38 -3.84 7.68
CA TRP A 237 3.29 -5.00 8.60
C TRP A 237 4.27 -4.95 9.78
N PHE A 238 3.74 -5.20 10.99
CA PHE A 238 4.46 -5.39 12.24
C PHE A 238 4.19 -6.79 12.80
N LEU A 239 5.23 -7.47 13.26
CA LEU A 239 5.14 -8.83 13.78
C LEU A 239 5.09 -8.84 15.30
N GLY A 240 4.09 -9.49 15.87
CA GLY A 240 3.98 -9.73 17.31
C GLY A 240 4.85 -10.90 17.79
N ALA A 241 4.78 -11.17 19.09
CA ALA A 241 5.48 -12.30 19.70
C ALA A 241 4.83 -13.65 19.29
N PRO A 242 5.62 -14.70 19.04
CA PRO A 242 5.08 -16.01 18.70
C PRO A 242 4.24 -16.58 19.85
N VAL A 243 3.11 -17.20 19.50
CA VAL A 243 2.21 -17.94 20.39
C VAL A 243 2.45 -19.43 20.17
N LEU A 244 2.79 -20.15 21.24
CA LEU A 244 3.00 -21.59 21.17
C LEU A 244 1.69 -22.35 20.98
N VAL A 245 1.71 -23.35 20.08
CA VAL A 245 0.60 -24.26 19.80
C VAL A 245 1.01 -25.68 20.23
N ALA A 246 0.81 -25.99 21.50
CA ALA A 246 1.39 -27.16 22.18
C ALA A 246 1.03 -28.54 21.60
N ARG A 247 0.05 -28.68 20.69
CA ARG A 247 -0.41 -29.98 20.14
C ARG A 247 -0.73 -29.95 18.64
N GLY A 248 -0.22 -28.96 17.90
CA GLY A 248 -0.58 -28.75 16.48
C GLY A 248 -2.04 -28.30 16.29
N LEU A 249 -2.36 -27.71 15.13
CA LEU A 249 -3.67 -27.09 14.88
C LEU A 249 -4.79 -28.09 14.54
N GLU A 250 -4.46 -29.36 14.32
CA GLU A 250 -5.42 -30.42 14.02
C GLU A 250 -6.35 -30.75 15.20
N SER A 251 -5.89 -30.50 16.44
CA SER A 251 -6.70 -30.74 17.64
C SER A 251 -7.63 -29.57 17.94
N ALA A 252 -8.92 -29.84 18.13
CA ALA A 252 -9.90 -28.85 18.58
C ALA A 252 -9.50 -28.17 19.91
N ARG A 253 -8.85 -28.91 20.82
CA ARG A 253 -8.36 -28.36 22.09
C ARG A 253 -7.22 -27.37 21.89
N ALA A 254 -6.30 -27.67 20.96
CA ALA A 254 -5.21 -26.78 20.63
C ALA A 254 -5.72 -25.50 19.94
N ARG A 255 -6.71 -25.64 19.04
CA ARG A 255 -7.40 -24.48 18.44
C ARG A 255 -8.06 -23.61 19.50
N ALA A 256 -8.82 -24.19 20.41
CA ALA A 256 -9.46 -23.44 21.50
C ALA A 256 -8.45 -22.74 22.42
N GLN A 257 -7.31 -23.39 22.72
CA GLN A 257 -6.23 -22.77 23.48
C GLN A 257 -5.58 -21.60 22.74
N LEU A 258 -5.29 -21.77 21.45
CA LEU A 258 -4.75 -20.70 20.61
C LEU A 258 -5.72 -19.53 20.51
N THR A 259 -6.99 -19.79 20.23
CA THR A 259 -8.02 -18.74 20.18
C THR A 259 -8.13 -18.03 21.52
N SER A 260 -8.18 -18.75 22.64
CA SER A 260 -8.20 -18.14 23.98
C SER A 260 -6.99 -17.24 24.23
N GLU A 261 -5.80 -17.68 23.82
CA GLU A 261 -4.56 -16.92 23.95
C GLU A 261 -4.54 -15.67 23.05
N LEU A 262 -5.03 -15.77 21.81
CA LEU A 262 -5.20 -14.62 20.93
C LEU A 262 -6.25 -13.66 21.50
N THR A 263 -7.34 -14.20 22.03
CA THR A 263 -8.44 -13.45 22.65
C THR A 263 -8.01 -12.69 23.89
N ARG A 264 -7.13 -13.28 24.71
CA ARG A 264 -6.48 -12.59 25.84
C ARG A 264 -5.70 -11.34 25.39
N ARG A 265 -5.12 -11.38 24.18
CA ARG A 265 -4.31 -10.29 23.62
C ARG A 265 -5.12 -9.24 22.85
N ILE A 266 -6.43 -9.42 22.66
CA ILE A 266 -7.32 -8.46 21.96
C ILE A 266 -7.35 -7.11 22.68
N GLY A 267 -7.30 -7.09 24.01
CA GLY A 267 -7.34 -5.84 24.79
C GLY A 267 -6.27 -4.84 24.37
N ALA A 268 -5.03 -5.31 24.18
CA ALA A 268 -3.92 -4.47 23.75
C ALA A 268 -4.11 -3.95 22.31
N LEU A 269 -4.65 -4.78 21.41
CA LEU A 269 -4.99 -4.35 20.05
C LEU A 269 -6.10 -3.29 20.06
N ALA A 270 -7.16 -3.50 20.84
CA ALA A 270 -8.26 -2.56 20.97
C ALA A 270 -7.80 -1.20 21.52
N GLN A 271 -6.96 -1.20 22.56
CA GLN A 271 -6.34 0.01 23.11
C GLN A 271 -5.43 0.71 22.09
N PHE A 272 -4.67 -0.05 21.29
CA PHE A 272 -3.85 0.54 20.23
C PHE A 272 -4.70 1.19 19.13
N VAL A 273 -5.79 0.54 18.69
CA VAL A 273 -6.74 1.12 17.72
C VAL A 273 -7.36 2.40 18.30
N ASP A 274 -7.74 2.37 19.58
CA ASP A 274 -8.30 3.53 20.29
C ASP A 274 -7.31 4.69 20.39
N ALA A 275 -6.03 4.42 20.67
CA ALA A 275 -4.98 5.42 20.67
C ALA A 275 -4.76 6.03 19.29
N LEU A 276 -4.77 5.22 18.22
CA LEU A 276 -4.63 5.71 16.85
C LEU A 276 -5.79 6.62 16.45
N ASP A 277 -7.02 6.21 16.73
CA ASP A 277 -8.20 7.02 16.45
C ASP A 277 -8.20 8.31 17.28
N THR A 278 -7.89 8.23 18.57
CA THR A 278 -7.76 9.38 19.48
C THR A 278 -6.73 10.38 18.96
N TRP A 279 -5.58 9.88 18.49
CA TRP A 279 -4.55 10.73 17.92
C TRP A 279 -5.04 11.41 16.63
N ARG A 280 -5.64 10.65 15.71
CA ARG A 280 -6.21 11.18 14.46
C ARG A 280 -7.30 12.22 14.70
N ASN A 281 -8.07 12.07 15.78
CA ASN A 281 -9.11 13.02 16.19
C ASN A 281 -8.56 14.21 16.98
N GLY A 282 -7.25 14.49 16.91
CA GLY A 282 -6.65 15.71 17.42
C GLY A 282 -6.36 15.70 18.92
N SER A 283 -6.32 14.53 19.56
CA SER A 283 -6.06 14.41 21.01
C SER A 283 -4.74 13.67 21.31
N PRO A 284 -3.58 14.19 20.88
CA PRO A 284 -2.30 13.49 21.04
C PRO A 284 -1.93 13.27 22.51
N THR A 285 -2.34 14.13 23.44
CA THR A 285 -2.13 13.92 24.89
C THR A 285 -2.88 12.69 25.44
N GLU A 286 -4.12 12.48 25.00
CA GLU A 286 -4.91 11.31 25.43
C GLU A 286 -4.39 10.03 24.75
N ALA A 287 -4.10 10.10 23.44
CA ALA A 287 -3.45 8.99 22.75
C ALA A 287 -2.13 8.58 23.42
N GLY A 288 -1.33 9.55 23.88
CA GLY A 288 -0.11 9.33 24.63
C GLY A 288 -0.35 8.54 25.92
N ARG A 289 -1.36 8.92 26.72
CA ARG A 289 -1.72 8.20 27.95
C ARG A 289 -2.14 6.76 27.70
N ILE A 290 -2.90 6.50 26.62
CA ILE A 290 -3.31 5.13 26.26
C ILE A 290 -2.07 4.29 25.89
N LEU A 291 -1.15 4.86 25.10
CA LEU A 291 0.09 4.19 24.69
C LEU A 291 1.07 3.97 25.86
N ASP A 292 1.16 4.91 26.80
CA ASP A 292 1.91 4.73 28.05
C ASP A 292 1.40 3.51 28.82
N GLY A 293 0.07 3.36 28.94
CA GLY A 293 -0.54 2.20 29.59
C GLY A 293 -0.19 0.87 28.90
N LEU A 294 -0.10 0.86 27.58
CA LEU A 294 0.35 -0.32 26.81
C LEU A 294 1.82 -0.65 27.05
N LEU A 295 2.70 0.36 27.14
CA LEU A 295 4.12 0.18 27.44
C LEU A 295 4.36 -0.26 28.89
N ASP A 296 3.57 0.23 29.84
CA ASP A 296 3.68 -0.17 31.25
C ASP A 296 3.16 -1.60 31.49
N ALA A 297 2.06 -1.99 30.85
CA ALA A 297 1.56 -3.36 30.91
C ALA A 297 2.58 -4.37 30.34
N GLU A 298 3.30 -4.01 29.27
CA GLU A 298 4.40 -4.81 28.73
C GLU A 298 5.48 -5.08 29.79
N ARG A 299 5.89 -4.04 30.54
CA ARG A 299 6.92 -4.17 31.58
C ARG A 299 6.49 -5.07 32.73
N LEU A 300 5.20 -5.09 33.06
CA LEU A 300 4.64 -5.83 34.19
C LEU A 300 4.36 -7.30 33.87
N ASP A 301 3.77 -7.58 32.71
CA ASP A 301 3.24 -8.93 32.42
C ASP A 301 4.21 -9.83 31.66
N GLY A 302 5.24 -9.27 30.99
CA GLY A 302 6.27 -10.02 30.24
C GLY A 302 5.74 -10.91 29.09
N ALA A 303 4.42 -11.03 28.95
CA ALA A 303 3.73 -11.80 27.93
C ALA A 303 3.56 -10.93 26.69
N GLY A 304 4.38 -11.19 25.66
CA GLY A 304 4.34 -10.43 24.42
C GLY A 304 2.93 -10.28 23.85
N GLY A 305 2.49 -9.05 23.62
CA GLY A 305 1.15 -8.72 23.13
C GLY A 305 0.91 -9.04 21.65
N PHE A 306 -0.33 -8.85 21.21
CA PHE A 306 -0.71 -8.88 19.78
C PHE A 306 -0.07 -7.71 19.02
N VAL A 307 0.02 -6.57 19.70
CA VAL A 307 0.70 -5.35 19.26
C VAL A 307 2.15 -5.42 19.74
N PRO A 308 3.14 -5.45 18.83
CA PRO A 308 4.53 -5.52 19.26
C PRO A 308 4.96 -4.23 19.97
N PRO A 309 5.83 -4.31 21.00
CA PRO A 309 6.37 -3.13 21.69
C PRO A 309 6.99 -2.10 20.75
N ASP A 310 7.70 -2.58 19.73
CA ASP A 310 8.30 -1.72 18.71
C ASP A 310 7.25 -0.88 17.96
N LEU A 311 6.05 -1.43 17.73
CA LEU A 311 4.93 -0.68 17.13
C LEU A 311 4.42 0.39 18.10
N VAL A 312 4.20 0.04 19.37
CA VAL A 312 3.74 0.99 20.39
C VAL A 312 4.72 2.14 20.56
N ARG A 313 6.02 1.84 20.71
CA ARG A 313 7.09 2.86 20.84
C ARG A 313 7.18 3.77 19.63
N LEU A 314 7.04 3.20 18.42
CA LEU A 314 7.12 3.99 17.19
C LEU A 314 5.96 4.99 17.12
N PHE A 315 4.75 4.59 17.50
CA PHE A 315 3.58 5.49 17.54
C PHE A 315 3.66 6.47 18.69
N HIS A 316 4.07 6.02 19.87
CA HIS A 316 4.21 6.88 21.05
C HIS A 316 5.21 8.01 20.80
N GLY A 317 6.36 7.72 20.18
CA GLY A 317 7.32 8.75 19.81
C GLY A 317 6.74 9.81 18.85
N HIS A 318 5.91 9.41 17.89
CA HIS A 318 5.24 10.34 16.97
C HIS A 318 4.16 11.17 17.67
N VAL A 319 3.39 10.55 18.56
CA VAL A 319 2.41 11.26 19.40
C VAL A 319 3.10 12.32 20.27
N LEU A 320 4.25 11.99 20.87
CA LEU A 320 5.05 12.94 21.63
C LEU A 320 5.61 14.08 20.77
N GLU A 321 6.02 13.80 19.52
CA GLU A 321 6.43 14.84 18.56
C GLU A 321 5.29 15.77 18.16
N ASP A 322 4.07 15.24 18.07
CA ASP A 322 2.87 16.01 17.79
C ASP A 322 2.51 16.92 18.97
N GLN A 323 2.51 16.39 20.19
CA GLN A 323 2.39 17.20 21.42
C GLN A 323 3.47 18.29 21.48
N ALA A 324 4.71 17.95 21.12
CA ALA A 324 5.82 18.90 21.10
C ALA A 324 5.65 20.05 20.08
N SER A 325 4.74 19.90 19.11
CA SER A 325 4.44 20.94 18.12
C SER A 325 3.53 22.03 18.70
N GLY A 326 2.74 21.72 19.72
CA GLY A 326 1.92 22.69 20.46
C GLY A 326 2.60 23.31 21.68
N GLU A 327 3.84 22.89 21.98
CA GLU A 327 4.60 23.31 23.16
C GLU A 327 5.80 24.20 22.79
N SER A 328 6.26 25.02 23.74
CA SER A 328 7.44 25.88 23.57
C SER A 328 8.47 25.69 24.68
N GLY A 329 9.73 26.07 24.41
CA GLY A 329 10.78 26.08 25.43
C GLY A 329 11.10 24.71 26.05
N PRO A 330 11.29 24.60 27.39
CA PRO A 330 11.70 23.35 28.04
C PRO A 330 10.70 22.19 27.92
N GLY A 331 9.40 22.48 27.88
CA GLY A 331 8.35 21.45 27.73
C GLY A 331 8.48 20.71 26.41
N ARG A 332 8.70 21.46 25.33
CA ARG A 332 8.98 20.91 24.00
C ARG A 332 10.22 20.02 23.97
N GLU A 333 11.35 20.47 24.54
CA GLU A 333 12.59 19.68 24.50
C GLU A 333 12.46 18.39 25.32
N LYS A 334 11.69 18.42 26.42
CA LYS A 334 11.36 17.21 27.20
C LYS A 334 10.60 16.19 26.35
N LEU A 335 9.55 16.61 25.64
CA LEU A 335 8.76 15.74 24.77
C LEU A 335 9.59 15.16 23.61
N LEU A 336 10.39 15.99 22.94
CA LEU A 336 11.26 15.52 21.85
C LEU A 336 12.34 14.55 22.35
N THR A 337 12.85 14.76 23.58
CA THR A 337 13.81 13.86 24.22
C THR A 337 13.16 12.51 24.58
N ALA A 338 11.92 12.54 25.09
CA ALA A 338 11.17 11.31 25.36
C ALA A 338 10.89 10.53 24.06
N ALA A 339 10.41 11.20 23.01
CA ALA A 339 10.19 10.58 21.69
C ALA A 339 11.47 9.94 21.14
N ARG A 340 12.61 10.63 21.27
CA ARG A 340 13.92 10.07 20.91
C ARG A 340 14.24 8.80 21.70
N GLY A 341 13.91 8.78 23.00
CA GLY A 341 14.07 7.61 23.87
C GLY A 341 13.32 6.40 23.32
N ASP A 342 12.06 6.58 22.93
CA ASP A 342 11.23 5.50 22.38
C ASP A 342 11.82 4.92 21.09
N TYR A 343 12.22 5.77 20.15
CA TYR A 343 12.82 5.28 18.91
C TYR A 343 14.16 4.58 19.12
N LEU A 344 14.98 5.07 20.05
CA LEU A 344 16.27 4.43 20.38
C LEU A 344 16.09 3.08 21.08
N ALA A 345 14.96 2.87 21.73
CA ALA A 345 14.64 1.63 22.41
C ALA A 345 14.13 0.53 21.45
N ILE A 346 13.90 0.86 20.18
CA ILE A 346 13.58 -0.11 19.11
C ILE A 346 14.87 -0.71 18.55
N GLY A 347 14.93 -2.04 18.42
CA GLY A 347 16.11 -2.75 17.93
C GLY A 347 16.51 -2.33 16.51
N ARG A 348 17.73 -1.82 16.32
CA ARG A 348 18.21 -1.21 15.05
C ARG A 348 18.13 -2.13 13.83
N ASP A 349 18.35 -3.42 14.02
CA ASP A 349 18.43 -4.39 12.92
C ASP A 349 17.04 -4.92 12.50
N SER A 350 15.98 -4.57 13.24
CA SER A 350 14.62 -4.98 12.91
C SER A 350 14.02 -4.09 11.79
N PRO A 351 13.00 -4.58 11.05
CA PRO A 351 12.25 -3.74 10.12
C PRO A 351 11.65 -2.48 10.78
N ALA A 352 11.23 -2.58 12.05
CA ALA A 352 10.76 -1.44 12.83
C ALA A 352 11.92 -0.51 13.21
N GLY A 353 13.12 -1.04 13.47
CA GLY A 353 14.34 -0.26 13.71
C GLY A 353 14.72 0.64 12.55
N ARG A 354 14.57 0.17 11.30
CA ARG A 354 14.78 1.01 10.11
C ARG A 354 13.76 2.14 10.00
N ARG A 355 12.50 1.90 10.38
CA ARG A 355 11.46 2.95 10.45
C ARG A 355 11.76 3.95 11.56
N ALA A 356 12.15 3.47 12.73
CA ALA A 356 12.59 4.30 13.86
C ALA A 356 13.82 5.14 13.51
N ALA A 357 14.76 4.62 12.70
CA ALA A 357 15.92 5.38 12.24
C ALA A 357 15.52 6.61 11.39
N LEU A 358 14.45 6.50 10.59
CA LEU A 358 13.88 7.63 9.85
C LEU A 358 13.18 8.62 10.80
N SER A 359 12.34 8.14 11.73
CA SER A 359 11.70 8.99 12.75
C SER A 359 12.74 9.75 13.59
N LEU A 360 13.86 9.10 13.96
CA LEU A 360 14.98 9.73 14.68
C LEU A 360 15.56 10.93 13.93
N GLN A 361 15.59 10.89 12.59
CA GLN A 361 16.07 12.04 11.81
C GLN A 361 15.05 13.18 11.81
N GLY A 362 13.76 12.88 11.76
CA GLY A 362 12.69 13.87 11.95
C GLY A 362 12.77 14.55 13.33
N ASN A 363 12.90 13.74 14.39
CA ASN A 363 13.10 14.21 15.75
C ASN A 363 14.35 15.11 15.88
N ALA A 364 15.49 14.65 15.37
CA ALA A 364 16.75 15.38 15.41
C ALA A 364 16.66 16.72 14.65
N TYR A 365 15.99 16.74 13.49
CA TYR A 365 15.67 17.96 12.76
C TYR A 365 14.83 18.92 13.61
N ARG A 366 13.71 18.47 14.19
CA ARG A 366 12.85 19.30 15.06
C ARG A 366 13.65 19.90 16.22
N ARG A 367 14.49 19.11 16.88
CA ARG A 367 15.36 19.59 17.96
C ARG A 367 16.42 20.59 17.46
N ALA A 368 16.86 20.49 16.20
CA ALA A 368 17.86 21.37 15.63
C ALA A 368 17.33 22.77 15.29
N LEU A 369 16.01 22.96 15.14
CA LEU A 369 15.37 24.23 14.77
C LEU A 369 15.31 25.30 15.88
N GLY A 370 15.90 25.03 17.05
CA GLY A 370 15.87 25.95 18.19
C GLY A 370 14.44 26.23 18.71
N PRO A 371 14.26 27.21 19.61
CA PRO A 371 12.97 27.52 20.22
C PRO A 371 12.04 28.33 19.29
N THR A 372 12.55 28.92 18.21
CA THR A 372 11.75 29.76 17.28
C THR A 372 11.24 28.99 16.06
N HIS A 373 11.52 27.69 15.96
CA HIS A 373 11.07 26.81 14.88
C HIS A 373 11.38 27.35 13.48
N SER A 374 12.48 28.09 13.34
CA SER A 374 12.81 28.79 12.10
C SER A 374 14.18 28.38 11.58
N CYS A 375 14.31 28.37 10.25
CA CYS A 375 15.57 28.11 9.55
C CYS A 375 16.35 29.40 9.30
N LYS A 376 16.26 30.40 10.19
CA LYS A 376 16.97 31.66 10.04
C LYS A 376 18.45 31.49 10.43
N PRO A 377 19.36 32.33 9.89
CA PRO A 377 20.74 32.36 10.35
C PRO A 377 20.82 32.53 11.87
N GLY A 378 21.63 31.71 12.54
CA GLY A 378 21.82 31.75 13.99
C GLY A 378 20.73 31.11 14.84
N THR A 379 19.63 30.60 14.26
CA THR A 379 18.54 29.96 15.03
C THR A 379 18.60 28.44 15.05
N VAL A 380 19.53 27.84 14.30
CA VAL A 380 19.62 26.39 14.09
C VAL A 380 20.94 25.79 14.61
N ARG A 381 20.91 24.52 15.01
CA ARG A 381 22.08 23.75 15.43
C ARG A 381 22.75 23.10 14.20
N ALA A 382 23.78 23.78 13.65
CA ALA A 382 24.39 23.42 12.37
C ALA A 382 24.94 21.99 12.29
N THR A 383 25.64 21.52 13.33
CA THR A 383 26.21 20.16 13.39
C THR A 383 25.12 19.09 13.33
N ASP A 384 24.02 19.29 14.05
CA ASP A 384 22.89 18.36 14.06
C ASP A 384 22.23 18.28 12.68
N LEU A 385 22.00 19.43 12.03
CA LEU A 385 21.43 19.45 10.67
C LEU A 385 22.34 18.74 9.65
N ALA A 386 23.66 18.88 9.76
CA ALA A 386 24.61 18.17 8.91
C ALA A 386 24.57 16.65 9.13
N GLN A 387 24.45 16.20 10.39
CA GLN A 387 24.30 14.78 10.72
C GLN A 387 22.99 14.20 10.19
N VAL A 388 21.88 14.92 10.37
CA VAL A 388 20.56 14.55 9.85
C VAL A 388 20.60 14.41 8.33
N SER A 389 21.15 15.41 7.64
CA SER A 389 21.34 15.39 6.19
C SER A 389 22.15 14.15 5.74
N LYS A 390 23.26 13.84 6.41
CA LYS A 390 24.07 12.65 6.10
C LYS A 390 23.28 11.35 6.31
N ALA A 391 22.55 11.22 7.43
CA ALA A 391 21.78 10.03 7.73
C ALA A 391 20.61 9.83 6.75
N LEU A 392 19.91 10.90 6.36
CA LEU A 392 18.81 10.83 5.40
C LEU A 392 19.28 10.43 4.01
N ARG A 393 20.48 10.85 3.56
CA ARG A 393 21.08 10.33 2.32
C ARG A 393 21.24 8.81 2.38
N VAL A 394 21.74 8.27 3.49
CA VAL A 394 21.88 6.81 3.68
C VAL A 394 20.52 6.12 3.66
N LEU A 395 19.55 6.61 4.42
CA LEU A 395 18.20 6.02 4.50
C LEU A 395 17.46 6.08 3.16
N SER A 396 17.61 7.17 2.39
CA SER A 396 17.00 7.32 1.07
C SER A 396 17.49 6.29 0.04
N ALA A 397 18.67 5.70 0.28
CA ALA A 397 19.26 4.66 -0.56
C ALA A 397 19.18 3.25 0.07
N ASP A 398 18.59 3.10 1.25
CA ASP A 398 18.58 1.83 1.98
C ASP A 398 17.62 0.81 1.32
N PRO A 399 18.13 -0.32 0.77
CA PRO A 399 17.29 -1.35 0.18
C PRO A 399 16.43 -2.10 1.23
N GLY A 400 16.80 -2.03 2.51
CA GLY A 400 16.03 -2.59 3.63
C GLY A 400 14.84 -1.73 4.05
N MET A 401 14.73 -0.49 3.57
CA MET A 401 13.58 0.39 3.78
C MET A 401 12.50 0.14 2.71
N SER A 402 11.24 0.40 3.03
CA SER A 402 10.17 0.38 2.01
C SER A 402 10.38 1.48 0.98
N GLU A 403 9.79 1.33 -0.21
CA GLU A 403 9.87 2.36 -1.25
C GLU A 403 9.29 3.70 -0.76
N LEU A 404 8.15 3.65 -0.07
CA LEU A 404 7.53 4.82 0.54
C LEU A 404 8.42 5.45 1.63
N GLY A 405 9.10 4.64 2.44
CA GLY A 405 10.07 5.12 3.43
C GLY A 405 11.28 5.81 2.79
N ARG A 406 11.82 5.28 1.69
CA ARG A 406 12.91 5.94 0.94
C ARG A 406 12.47 7.27 0.32
N ILE A 407 11.23 7.33 -0.19
CA ILE A 407 10.66 8.59 -0.69
C ILE A 407 10.54 9.60 0.46
N LYS A 408 9.99 9.20 1.62
CA LYS A 408 9.92 10.06 2.82
C LYS A 408 11.30 10.54 3.25
N ALA A 409 12.31 9.68 3.29
CA ALA A 409 13.70 10.05 3.60
C ALA A 409 14.25 11.09 2.60
N THR A 410 13.90 10.98 1.32
CA THR A 410 14.27 11.93 0.26
C THR A 410 13.58 13.29 0.46
N VAL A 411 12.29 13.30 0.82
CA VAL A 411 11.56 14.54 1.12
C VAL A 411 12.13 15.21 2.37
N ASN A 412 12.38 14.46 3.44
CA ASN A 412 13.01 14.99 4.66
C ASN A 412 14.42 15.51 4.37
N LEU A 413 15.18 14.88 3.46
CA LEU A 413 16.48 15.39 3.02
C LEU A 413 16.33 16.75 2.35
N ALA A 414 15.36 16.90 1.44
CA ALA A 414 15.07 18.18 0.79
C ALA A 414 14.72 19.27 1.83
N GLN A 415 13.91 18.92 2.84
CA GLN A 415 13.53 19.84 3.92
C GLN A 415 14.75 20.30 4.72
N VAL A 416 15.61 19.36 5.14
CA VAL A 416 16.79 19.66 5.93
C VAL A 416 17.79 20.50 5.14
N GLU A 417 18.02 20.18 3.86
CA GLU A 417 18.91 20.97 3.01
C GLU A 417 18.36 22.36 2.73
N GLN A 418 17.05 22.49 2.46
CA GLN A 418 16.42 23.81 2.33
C GLN A 418 16.57 24.64 3.61
N CYS A 419 16.48 24.00 4.78
CA CYS A 419 16.72 24.67 6.05
C CYS A 419 18.18 25.12 6.20
N ARG A 420 19.14 24.27 5.83
CA ARG A 420 20.58 24.59 5.88
C ARG A 420 20.95 25.73 4.91
N ILE A 421 20.35 25.78 3.73
CA ILE A 421 20.50 26.86 2.74
C ILE A 421 19.93 28.16 3.31
N THR A 422 18.67 28.14 3.78
CA THR A 422 18.01 29.32 4.37
C THR A 422 18.77 29.88 5.56
N ALA A 423 19.38 29.01 6.38
CA ALA A 423 20.18 29.39 7.54
C ALA A 423 21.60 29.88 7.18
N GLY A 424 21.97 29.88 5.88
CA GLY A 424 23.30 30.30 5.41
C GLY A 424 24.43 29.32 5.76
N LEU A 425 24.10 28.08 6.12
CA LEU A 425 25.09 27.07 6.52
C LEU A 425 25.78 26.40 5.32
N VAL A 426 25.09 26.35 4.18
CA VAL A 426 25.57 25.79 2.92
C VAL A 426 25.07 26.63 1.76
N LYS A 427 25.77 26.57 0.62
CA LYS A 427 25.27 27.11 -0.64
C LYS A 427 24.26 26.14 -1.26
N ASP A 428 23.33 26.69 -2.03
CA ASP A 428 22.46 25.87 -2.88
C ASP A 428 23.30 25.21 -3.98
N ASP A 429 23.38 23.87 -3.93
CA ASP A 429 24.11 23.02 -4.87
C ASP A 429 23.16 22.16 -5.73
N GLY A 430 21.86 22.49 -5.73
CA GLY A 430 20.83 21.73 -6.44
C GLY A 430 20.45 20.41 -5.75
N THR A 431 20.85 20.17 -4.50
CA THR A 431 20.40 18.98 -3.76
C THR A 431 18.88 18.98 -3.53
N VAL A 432 18.29 20.14 -3.23
CA VAL A 432 16.84 20.26 -3.02
C VAL A 432 16.08 19.91 -4.29
N GLU A 433 16.48 20.48 -5.44
CA GLU A 433 15.87 20.23 -6.75
C GLU A 433 15.95 18.75 -7.14
N ARG A 434 17.11 18.12 -6.95
CA ARG A 434 17.31 16.69 -7.25
C ARG A 434 16.43 15.81 -6.38
N ALA A 435 16.31 16.12 -5.09
CA ALA A 435 15.44 15.38 -4.17
C ALA A 435 13.96 15.52 -4.58
N VAL A 436 13.49 16.74 -4.87
CA VAL A 436 12.12 17.00 -5.35
C VAL A 436 11.84 16.29 -6.68
N ALA A 437 12.78 16.36 -7.63
CA ALA A 437 12.65 15.67 -8.92
C ALA A 437 12.53 14.15 -8.75
N THR A 438 13.28 13.57 -7.80
CA THR A 438 13.20 12.14 -7.47
C THR A 438 11.82 11.77 -6.94
N VAL A 439 11.23 12.59 -6.07
CA VAL A 439 9.89 12.37 -5.50
C VAL A 439 8.79 12.51 -6.55
N ARG A 440 8.91 13.48 -7.48
CA ARG A 440 8.01 13.63 -8.63
C ARG A 440 8.04 12.44 -9.58
N ALA A 441 9.23 11.90 -9.83
CA ALA A 441 9.42 10.75 -10.73
C ALA A 441 9.08 9.40 -10.08
N ALA A 442 8.87 9.36 -8.76
CA ALA A 442 8.51 8.14 -8.05
C ALA A 442 7.13 7.63 -8.50
N ARG A 443 6.97 6.30 -8.53
CA ARG A 443 5.70 5.66 -8.90
C ARG A 443 4.57 6.07 -7.95
N ASP A 444 3.34 6.08 -8.46
CA ASP A 444 2.15 6.26 -7.63
C ASP A 444 2.03 5.09 -6.65
N LEU A 445 2.32 5.38 -5.38
CA LEU A 445 2.10 4.48 -4.25
C LEU A 445 0.99 5.04 -3.38
N THR A 446 0.15 4.19 -2.78
CA THR A 446 -0.80 4.61 -1.76
C THR A 446 -0.06 5.36 -0.65
N GLY A 447 -0.50 6.58 -0.33
CA GLY A 447 0.16 7.48 0.64
C GLY A 447 1.29 8.36 0.09
N SER A 448 1.66 8.26 -1.20
CA SER A 448 2.72 9.11 -1.77
C SER A 448 2.27 10.53 -2.16
N ALA A 449 0.96 10.78 -2.26
CA ALA A 449 0.41 12.07 -2.68
C ALA A 449 0.79 13.21 -1.72
N ASP A 450 0.63 12.99 -0.41
CA ASP A 450 1.00 14.00 0.60
C ASP A 450 2.52 14.24 0.65
N LEU A 451 3.34 13.21 0.40
CA LEU A 451 4.79 13.38 0.27
C LEU A 451 5.18 14.23 -0.94
N ARG A 452 4.48 14.06 -2.07
CA ARG A 452 4.68 14.91 -3.25
C ARG A 452 4.24 16.33 -2.98
N ALA A 453 3.06 16.53 -2.40
CA ALA A 453 2.58 17.85 -2.00
C ALA A 453 3.60 18.56 -1.09
N PHE A 454 4.15 17.82 -0.11
CA PHE A 454 5.17 18.36 0.77
C PHE A 454 6.48 18.69 0.04
N ALA A 455 6.94 17.83 -0.89
CA ALA A 455 8.09 18.12 -1.74
C ALA A 455 7.89 19.38 -2.60
N GLU A 456 6.69 19.60 -3.13
CA GLU A 456 6.36 20.82 -3.87
C GLU A 456 6.39 22.07 -2.99
N SER A 457 5.93 21.96 -1.74
CA SER A 457 6.02 23.07 -0.79
C SER A 457 7.47 23.46 -0.48
N ILE A 458 8.38 22.47 -0.40
CA ILE A 458 9.82 22.70 -0.20
C ILE A 458 10.41 23.38 -1.44
N ALA A 459 10.03 22.93 -2.64
CA ALA A 459 10.46 23.55 -3.88
C ALA A 459 9.95 25.00 -4.01
N ALA A 460 8.73 25.28 -3.54
CA ALA A 460 8.17 26.62 -3.52
C ALA A 460 8.98 27.56 -2.61
N VAL A 461 9.31 27.12 -1.38
CA VAL A 461 10.16 27.88 -0.45
C VAL A 461 11.55 28.10 -1.03
N SER A 462 12.12 27.10 -1.71
CA SER A 462 13.42 27.21 -2.39
C SER A 462 13.40 28.26 -3.50
N ALA A 463 12.37 28.24 -4.36
CA ALA A 463 12.18 29.22 -5.42
C ALA A 463 12.03 30.64 -4.86
N ALA A 464 11.22 30.82 -3.81
CA ALA A 464 11.07 32.09 -3.12
C ALA A 464 12.41 32.59 -2.54
N GLY A 465 13.20 31.69 -1.94
CA GLY A 465 14.53 32.00 -1.41
C GLY A 465 15.53 32.48 -2.46
N ARG A 466 15.35 32.07 -3.73
CA ARG A 466 16.12 32.57 -4.88
C ARG A 466 15.54 33.85 -5.52
N GLY A 467 14.43 34.35 -5.00
CA GLY A 467 13.73 35.53 -5.54
C GLY A 467 12.77 35.22 -6.70
N ASP A 468 12.57 33.96 -7.07
CA ASP A 468 11.61 33.56 -8.10
C ASP A 468 10.21 33.35 -7.49
N LEU A 469 9.52 34.46 -7.24
CA LEU A 469 8.16 34.43 -6.69
C LEU A 469 7.13 33.84 -7.67
N ALA A 470 7.41 33.77 -8.98
CA ALA A 470 6.48 33.17 -9.94
C ALA A 470 6.46 31.66 -9.74
N ALA A 471 7.65 31.05 -9.79
CA ALA A 471 7.79 29.62 -9.54
C ALA A 471 7.34 29.25 -8.13
N ALA A 472 7.60 30.09 -7.12
CA ALA A 472 7.12 29.83 -5.75
C ALA A 472 5.58 29.71 -5.69
N VAL A 473 4.86 30.64 -6.33
CA VAL A 473 3.39 30.63 -6.40
C VAL A 473 2.86 29.42 -7.16
N ASP A 474 3.47 29.06 -8.29
CA ASP A 474 3.03 27.88 -9.06
C ASP A 474 3.23 26.58 -8.27
N ARG A 475 4.41 26.42 -7.65
CA ARG A 475 4.72 25.22 -6.86
C ARG A 475 3.86 25.07 -5.61
N ILE A 476 3.55 26.17 -4.91
CA ILE A 476 2.70 26.06 -3.71
C ILE A 476 1.24 25.77 -4.06
N ARG A 477 0.76 26.22 -5.23
CA ARG A 477 -0.55 25.80 -5.76
C ARG A 477 -0.58 24.30 -6.03
N ASP A 478 0.48 23.75 -6.63
CA ASP A 478 0.60 22.30 -6.84
C ASP A 478 0.59 21.53 -5.50
N ALA A 479 1.28 22.05 -4.46
CA ALA A 479 1.23 21.48 -3.12
C ALA A 479 -0.20 21.48 -2.55
N ILE A 480 -0.88 22.63 -2.58
CA ILE A 480 -2.25 22.81 -2.06
C ILE A 480 -3.27 21.92 -2.78
N ALA A 481 -3.10 21.69 -4.08
CA ALA A 481 -4.00 20.84 -4.86
C ALA A 481 -3.99 19.38 -4.39
N HIS A 482 -2.89 18.91 -3.81
CA HIS A 482 -2.69 17.50 -3.47
C HIS A 482 -2.64 17.20 -1.97
N GLY A 483 -2.28 18.17 -1.12
CA GLY A 483 -2.23 17.94 0.33
C GLY A 483 -3.60 17.95 0.99
N ARG A 484 -3.73 17.13 2.04
CA ARG A 484 -5.01 16.89 2.72
C ARG A 484 -5.08 17.43 4.14
N GLU A 485 -3.94 17.63 4.80
CA GLU A 485 -3.90 18.02 6.21
C GLU A 485 -4.26 19.52 6.38
N PRO A 486 -5.31 19.86 7.16
CA PRO A 486 -5.81 21.23 7.27
C PRO A 486 -4.78 22.25 7.81
N VAL A 487 -4.00 21.91 8.84
CA VAL A 487 -3.02 22.84 9.44
C VAL A 487 -1.91 23.17 8.42
N GLN A 488 -1.41 22.17 7.72
CA GLN A 488 -0.40 22.31 6.67
C GLN A 488 -0.95 23.09 5.48
N ARG A 489 -2.18 22.80 5.04
CA ARG A 489 -2.85 23.57 3.98
C ARG A 489 -3.01 25.04 4.38
N ALA A 490 -3.36 25.33 5.63
CA ALA A 490 -3.43 26.70 6.12
C ALA A 490 -2.10 27.44 5.99
N VAL A 491 -1.00 26.80 6.39
CA VAL A 491 0.36 27.36 6.23
C VAL A 491 0.68 27.60 4.76
N TRP A 492 0.38 26.65 3.87
CA TRP A 492 0.63 26.79 2.43
C TRP A 492 -0.21 27.89 1.78
N HIS A 493 -1.49 28.01 2.13
CA HIS A 493 -2.34 29.11 1.69
C HIS A 493 -1.83 30.46 2.22
N GLY A 494 -1.31 30.51 3.46
CA GLY A 494 -0.63 31.69 4.00
C GLY A 494 0.60 32.09 3.17
N LEU A 495 1.45 31.12 2.80
CA LEU A 495 2.60 31.38 1.91
C LEU A 495 2.17 31.86 0.52
N LEU A 496 1.15 31.23 -0.06
CA LEU A 496 0.56 31.64 -1.33
C LEU A 496 0.06 33.09 -1.26
N ALA A 497 -0.61 33.45 -0.17
CA ALA A 497 -1.06 34.81 0.07
C ALA A 497 0.11 35.79 0.11
N SER A 498 1.09 35.57 1.00
CA SER A 498 2.24 36.47 1.16
C SER A 498 3.00 36.68 -0.14
N TRP A 499 3.26 35.62 -0.91
CA TRP A 499 3.97 35.73 -2.19
C TRP A 499 3.13 36.38 -3.29
N SER A 500 1.82 36.15 -3.33
CA SER A 500 0.92 36.83 -4.28
C SER A 500 0.84 38.33 -3.99
N LEU A 501 0.73 38.70 -2.70
CA LEU A 501 0.73 40.09 -2.25
C LEU A 501 2.07 40.79 -2.54
N ALA A 502 3.20 40.09 -2.37
CA ALA A 502 4.51 40.62 -2.75
C ALA A 502 4.64 40.90 -4.25
N ARG A 503 3.88 40.19 -5.09
CA ARG A 503 3.76 40.43 -6.54
C ARG A 503 2.67 41.44 -6.92
N CYS A 504 2.03 42.08 -5.94
CA CYS A 504 0.89 42.97 -6.13
C CYS A 504 -0.36 42.33 -6.78
N ASP A 505 -0.51 41.00 -6.68
CA ASP A 505 -1.76 40.31 -7.00
C ASP A 505 -2.66 40.30 -5.75
N LEU A 506 -3.32 41.43 -5.50
CA LEU A 506 -4.18 41.63 -4.33
C LEU A 506 -5.39 40.68 -4.32
N ALA A 507 -5.91 40.31 -5.49
CA ALA A 507 -7.06 39.42 -5.59
C ALA A 507 -6.69 38.00 -5.15
N ALA A 508 -5.63 37.42 -5.72
CA ALA A 508 -5.17 36.10 -5.31
C ALA A 508 -4.70 36.08 -3.85
N GLY A 509 -4.03 37.16 -3.40
CA GLY A 509 -3.59 37.31 -2.02
C GLY A 509 -4.75 37.23 -1.02
N ARG A 510 -5.83 38.00 -1.24
CA ARG A 510 -7.02 37.98 -0.36
C ARG A 510 -7.71 36.62 -0.33
N THR A 511 -7.91 35.99 -1.50
CA THR A 511 -8.52 34.66 -1.57
C THR A 511 -7.68 33.64 -0.80
N ALA A 512 -6.37 33.64 -0.98
CA ALA A 512 -5.49 32.72 -0.28
C ALA A 512 -5.47 32.94 1.25
N GLN A 513 -5.58 34.19 1.73
CA GLN A 513 -5.73 34.46 3.18
C GLN A 513 -7.05 33.91 3.73
N GLN A 514 -8.16 34.10 3.01
CA GLN A 514 -9.46 33.57 3.39
C GLN A 514 -9.46 32.04 3.44
N ASP A 515 -8.83 31.40 2.45
CA ASP A 515 -8.66 29.95 2.42
C ASP A 515 -7.80 29.47 3.60
N ALA A 516 -6.71 30.16 3.91
CA ALA A 516 -5.85 29.83 5.06
C ALA A 516 -6.64 29.86 6.38
N LEU A 517 -7.43 30.91 6.61
CA LEU A 517 -8.29 31.02 7.79
C LEU A 517 -9.39 29.96 7.82
N THR A 518 -9.97 29.61 6.66
CA THR A 518 -10.96 28.53 6.56
C THR A 518 -10.36 27.17 6.96
N GLN A 519 -9.13 26.89 6.53
CA GLN A 519 -8.41 25.68 6.91
C GLN A 519 -8.06 25.66 8.41
N LEU A 520 -7.62 26.80 8.97
CA LEU A 520 -7.37 26.92 10.43
C LEU A 520 -8.65 26.70 11.25
N ALA A 521 -9.77 27.30 10.84
CA ALA A 521 -11.06 27.10 11.51
C ALA A 521 -11.56 25.65 11.41
N ALA A 522 -11.21 24.93 10.34
CA ALA A 522 -11.47 23.50 10.22
C ALA A 522 -10.55 22.69 11.14
N ALA A 523 -9.28 23.05 11.25
CA ALA A 523 -8.33 22.43 12.16
C ALA A 523 -8.72 22.65 13.63
N GLU A 524 -9.16 23.84 14.00
CA GLU A 524 -9.66 24.17 15.34
C GLU A 524 -10.89 23.33 15.71
N ARG A 525 -11.88 23.25 14.81
CA ARG A 525 -13.05 22.38 14.99
C ARG A 525 -12.69 20.90 15.15
N ALA A 526 -11.57 20.48 14.57
CA ALA A 526 -11.04 19.13 14.71
C ALA A 526 -10.08 18.96 15.91
N GLY A 527 -9.92 19.99 16.76
CA GLY A 527 -9.01 19.97 17.92
C GLY A 527 -7.51 20.02 17.57
N ARG A 528 -7.16 20.28 16.31
CA ARG A 528 -5.77 20.28 15.81
C ARG A 528 -5.09 21.64 15.82
N ALA A 529 -5.84 22.71 16.09
CA ALA A 529 -5.32 24.06 16.27
C ALA A 529 -5.97 24.72 17.49
N GLN A 530 -5.20 25.54 18.20
CA GLN A 530 -5.71 26.35 19.31
C GLN A 530 -6.35 27.63 18.78
N SER A 531 -7.43 28.09 19.41
CA SER A 531 -8.13 29.34 19.04
C SER A 531 -7.21 30.56 19.01
N GLU A 532 -6.27 30.63 19.95
CA GLU A 532 -5.25 31.68 20.05
C GLU A 532 -4.39 31.76 18.78
N LEU A 533 -4.02 30.60 18.21
CA LEU A 533 -3.24 30.55 16.96
C LEU A 533 -4.05 31.09 15.78
N VAL A 534 -5.35 30.75 15.71
CA VAL A 534 -6.24 31.27 14.65
C VAL A 534 -6.29 32.79 14.71
N HIS A 535 -6.48 33.36 15.90
CA HIS A 535 -6.55 34.80 16.08
C HIS A 535 -5.23 35.51 15.73
N GLN A 536 -4.08 34.92 16.08
CA GLN A 536 -2.78 35.45 15.69
C GLN A 536 -2.61 35.52 14.17
N TYR A 537 -3.05 34.49 13.44
CA TYR A 537 -2.99 34.47 11.98
C TYR A 537 -3.93 35.49 11.35
N GLU A 538 -5.15 35.67 11.88
CA GLU A 538 -6.08 36.72 11.42
C GLU A 538 -5.46 38.11 11.51
N GLN A 539 -4.86 38.45 12.66
CA GLN A 539 -4.21 39.76 12.87
C GLN A 539 -3.00 39.95 11.94
N ALA A 540 -2.18 38.91 11.77
CA ALA A 540 -1.02 38.95 10.90
C ALA A 540 -1.41 39.16 9.43
N PHE A 541 -2.41 38.41 8.94
CA PHE A 541 -2.91 38.53 7.58
C PHE A 541 -3.56 39.89 7.29
N ALA A 542 -4.35 40.42 8.22
CA ALA A 542 -4.94 41.74 8.08
C ALA A 542 -3.87 42.84 7.99
N THR A 543 -2.80 42.72 8.77
CA THR A 543 -1.66 43.65 8.75
C THR A 543 -0.88 43.55 7.44
N GLU A 544 -0.60 42.34 6.98
CA GLU A 544 0.12 42.10 5.72
C GLU A 544 -0.66 42.63 4.52
N LEU A 545 -1.97 42.38 4.46
CA LEU A 545 -2.84 42.84 3.39
C LEU A 545 -2.86 44.37 3.31
N ARG A 546 -3.04 45.06 4.43
CA ARG A 546 -3.05 46.54 4.48
C ARG A 546 -1.75 47.12 3.93
N ARG A 547 -0.60 46.57 4.35
CA ARG A 547 0.72 46.99 3.85
C ARG A 547 0.88 46.73 2.35
N ALA A 548 0.34 45.62 1.84
CA ALA A 548 0.35 45.32 0.42
C ALA A 548 -0.54 46.29 -0.37
N GLU A 549 -1.72 46.63 0.13
CA GLU A 549 -2.63 47.61 -0.48
C GLU A 549 -1.99 49.00 -0.58
N GLU A 550 -1.33 49.47 0.48
CA GLU A 550 -0.61 50.76 0.48
C GLU A 550 0.52 50.77 -0.56
N ARG A 551 1.32 49.71 -0.60
CA ARG A 551 2.48 49.57 -1.51
C ARG A 551 2.08 49.39 -2.98
N CYS A 552 1.05 48.60 -3.24
CA CYS A 552 0.60 48.30 -4.60
C CYS A 552 -0.37 49.36 -5.14
N GLY A 553 -1.06 50.08 -4.25
CA GLY A 553 -1.92 51.23 -4.60
C GLY A 553 -1.15 52.48 -4.98
N THR A 554 0.09 52.65 -4.49
CA THR A 554 1.02 53.73 -4.87
C THR A 554 1.82 53.43 -6.14
N SER A 555 1.73 52.21 -6.66
CA SER A 555 2.44 51.75 -7.87
C SER A 555 1.55 51.73 -9.13
N ARG A 556 0.35 52.34 -9.05
CA ARG A 556 -0.58 52.50 -10.19
C ARG A 556 -0.43 53.87 -10.85
#